data_AF-A0A6G7P6F6-F1
#
_entry.id   AF-A0A6G7P6F6-F1
#
_cell.length_a   1.000
_cell.length_b   1.000
_cell.length_c   1.000
_cell.angle_alpha   90.00
_cell.angle_beta   90.00
_cell.angle_gamma   90.00
#
_symmetry.space_group_name_H-M   'P 1'
#
loop_
_entity.id
_entity.type
_entity.pdbx_description
1 polymer ?
#
loop_
_entity_poly.entity_id
_entity_poly.type
_entity_poly.pdbx_seq_one_letter_code
_entity_poly.pdbx_strand_id
1 'polypeptide(L)'
;MPEPIDPEYLRLTQQTVAAVPNGPWAPITNDYGTPDAVGPISFLETASGEYQVPVIQFIRHAREALPRYVGEVTRQRDEIKLLKRRLAQLEKSGGDHHDR
;
A
#
# COMPACT_ATOMS: atom_id res chain seq x y z
N MET A 1 -3.61 -16.46 8.42
CA MET A 1 -2.74 -15.55 9.21
C MET A 1 -2.80 -14.18 8.55
N PRO A 2 -3.03 -13.07 9.27
CA PRO A 2 -2.91 -11.74 8.68
C PRO A 2 -1.44 -11.52 8.26
N GLU A 3 -1.24 -10.88 7.11
CA GLU A 3 0.11 -10.57 6.61
C GLU A 3 0.78 -9.52 7.51
N PRO A 4 2.10 -9.63 7.77
CA PRO A 4 2.80 -8.71 8.65
C PRO A 4 2.93 -7.33 8.02
N ILE A 5 2.29 -6.30 8.61
CA ILE A 5 2.36 -4.90 8.13
C ILE A 5 3.62 -4.20 8.68
N ASP A 6 4.78 -4.83 8.49
CA ASP A 6 6.08 -4.28 8.87
C ASP A 6 6.66 -3.39 7.73
N PRO A 7 7.67 -2.54 8.01
CA PRO A 7 8.22 -1.62 7.02
C PRO A 7 8.86 -2.31 5.80
N GLU A 8 9.42 -3.51 5.98
CA GLU A 8 10.07 -4.25 4.90
C GLU A 8 9.02 -4.84 3.96
N TYR A 9 7.98 -5.43 4.51
CA TYR A 9 6.81 -5.90 3.79
C TYR A 9 6.16 -4.75 3.00
N LEU A 10 5.94 -3.58 3.60
CA LEU A 10 5.38 -2.41 2.91
C LEU A 10 6.27 -1.94 1.75
N ARG A 11 7.59 -1.90 1.95
CA ARG A 11 8.56 -1.52 0.91
C ARG A 11 8.54 -2.50 -0.26
N LEU A 12 8.54 -3.81 0.02
CA LEU A 12 8.48 -4.86 -1.01
C LEU A 12 7.16 -4.78 -1.78
N THR A 13 6.03 -4.61 -1.10
CA THR A 13 4.73 -4.44 -1.74
C THR A 13 4.70 -3.22 -2.66
N GLN A 14 5.27 -2.08 -2.25
CA GLN A 14 5.39 -0.90 -3.11
C GLN A 14 6.25 -1.16 -4.36
N GLN A 15 7.39 -1.85 -4.20
CA GLN A 15 8.28 -2.18 -5.32
C GLN A 15 7.59 -3.11 -6.32
N THR A 16 6.92 -4.15 -5.82
CA THR A 16 6.14 -5.07 -6.64
C THR A 16 5.05 -4.35 -7.41
N VAL A 17 4.26 -3.49 -6.75
CA VAL A 17 3.20 -2.70 -7.40
C VAL A 17 3.77 -1.73 -8.44
N ALA A 18 4.92 -1.11 -8.17
CA ALA A 18 5.57 -0.17 -9.08
C ALA A 18 6.14 -0.85 -10.34
N ALA A 19 6.67 -2.07 -10.20
CA ALA A 19 7.33 -2.81 -11.29
C ALA A 19 6.36 -3.35 -12.37
N VAL A 20 5.07 -3.40 -12.07
CA VAL A 20 4.05 -3.88 -13.01
C VAL A 20 3.88 -2.89 -14.18
N PRO A 21 3.66 -3.31 -15.44
CA PRO A 21 3.33 -2.38 -16.55
C PRO A 21 2.04 -1.59 -16.29
N ASN A 22 1.92 -0.30 -16.64
CA ASN A 22 0.74 0.53 -16.30
C ASN A 22 -0.59 0.21 -17.06
N GLY A 23 -0.57 -0.74 -18.00
CA GLY A 23 -1.72 -1.06 -18.86
C GLY A 23 -1.85 -0.11 -20.07
N PRO A 24 -2.88 -0.29 -20.92
CA PRO A 24 -4.03 -1.17 -20.72
C PRO A 24 -3.64 -2.65 -20.78
N TRP A 25 -4.21 -3.44 -19.88
CA TRP A 25 -4.02 -4.89 -19.89
C TRP A 25 -5.24 -5.52 -20.56
N ALA A 26 -4.99 -6.40 -21.52
CA ALA A 26 -6.05 -7.22 -22.08
C ALA A 26 -6.51 -8.26 -21.04
N PRO A 27 -7.80 -8.60 -20.99
CA PRO A 27 -8.26 -9.74 -20.22
C PRO A 27 -7.63 -11.04 -20.75
N ILE A 28 -7.19 -11.89 -19.83
CA ILE A 28 -6.69 -13.24 -20.07
C ILE A 28 -7.82 -14.19 -19.72
N THR A 29 -8.17 -15.08 -20.65
CA THR A 29 -9.24 -16.05 -20.48
C THR A 29 -8.74 -17.35 -19.86
N ASN A 30 -9.58 -18.01 -19.08
CA ASN A 30 -9.37 -19.38 -18.62
C ASN A 30 -9.66 -20.43 -19.72
N ASP A 31 -9.52 -21.71 -19.39
CA ASP A 31 -9.75 -22.84 -20.30
C ASP A 31 -11.18 -22.92 -20.85
N TYR A 32 -12.13 -22.22 -20.23
CA TYR A 32 -13.53 -22.13 -20.66
C TYR A 32 -13.82 -20.90 -21.53
N GLY A 33 -12.81 -20.09 -21.85
CA GLY A 33 -12.95 -18.86 -22.64
C GLY A 33 -13.48 -17.66 -21.87
N THR A 34 -13.58 -17.74 -20.54
CA THR A 34 -14.06 -16.66 -19.68
C THR A 34 -12.90 -15.84 -19.14
N PRO A 35 -12.96 -14.50 -19.13
CA PRO A 35 -11.91 -13.68 -18.51
C PRO A 35 -11.69 -14.02 -17.04
N ASP A 36 -10.44 -14.31 -16.66
CA ASP A 36 -10.03 -14.76 -15.32
C ASP A 36 -8.84 -13.94 -14.79
N ALA A 37 -8.04 -13.32 -15.65
CA ALA A 37 -6.91 -12.50 -15.22
C ALA A 37 -6.74 -11.23 -16.06
N VAL A 38 -6.07 -10.23 -15.50
CA VAL A 38 -5.73 -8.98 -16.19
C VAL A 38 -4.35 -8.52 -15.70
N GLY A 39 -3.39 -8.40 -16.61
CA GLY A 39 -2.03 -7.98 -16.26
C GLY A 39 -1.39 -8.95 -15.25
N PRO A 40 -0.69 -8.48 -14.20
CA PRO A 40 -0.05 -9.35 -13.19
C PRO A 40 -1.03 -9.87 -12.13
N ILE A 41 -2.32 -9.50 -12.21
CA ILE A 41 -3.33 -9.88 -11.22
C ILE A 41 -4.06 -11.08 -11.82
N SER A 42 -3.80 -12.27 -11.27
CA SER A 42 -4.70 -13.40 -11.45
C SER A 42 -5.87 -13.23 -10.51
N PHE A 43 -7.09 -13.49 -11.00
CA PHE A 43 -8.36 -13.55 -10.27
C PHE A 43 -9.30 -12.36 -10.48
N LEU A 44 -10.04 -12.41 -11.59
CA LEU A 44 -11.34 -11.78 -11.76
C LEU A 44 -12.41 -12.77 -11.29
N GLU A 45 -12.74 -12.77 -10.00
CA GLU A 45 -13.83 -13.60 -9.43
C GLU A 45 -15.21 -13.04 -9.78
N THR A 46 -15.43 -12.63 -11.04
CA THR A 46 -16.72 -12.10 -11.48
C THR A 46 -17.08 -12.70 -12.82
N ALA A 47 -17.94 -13.72 -12.76
CA ALA A 47 -18.50 -14.41 -13.93
C ALA A 47 -19.46 -13.53 -14.76
N SER A 48 -19.82 -12.33 -14.30
CA SER A 48 -20.64 -11.38 -15.06
C SER A 48 -19.80 -10.24 -15.63
N GLY A 49 -19.91 -10.04 -16.95
CA GLY A 49 -19.24 -8.94 -17.66
C GLY A 49 -19.58 -7.55 -17.13
N GLU A 50 -20.69 -7.41 -16.40
CA GLU A 50 -21.12 -6.16 -15.75
C GLU A 50 -20.15 -5.67 -14.66
N TYR A 51 -19.44 -6.58 -13.97
CA TYR A 51 -18.50 -6.20 -12.91
C TYR A 51 -17.03 -6.15 -13.35
N GLN A 52 -16.71 -6.67 -14.54
CA GLN A 52 -15.34 -6.68 -15.05
C GLN A 52 -14.77 -5.26 -15.25
N VAL A 53 -15.54 -4.35 -15.86
CA VAL A 53 -15.11 -2.96 -16.08
C VAL A 53 -14.92 -2.21 -14.75
N PRO A 54 -15.87 -2.26 -13.80
CA PRO A 54 -15.67 -1.70 -12.46
C PRO A 54 -14.45 -2.26 -11.71
N VAL A 55 -14.18 -3.57 -11.77
CA VAL A 55 -13.03 -4.18 -11.10
C VAL A 55 -11.71 -3.71 -11.73
N ILE A 56 -11.62 -3.65 -13.05
CA ILE A 56 -10.43 -3.12 -13.76
C ILE A 56 -10.20 -1.64 -13.39
N GLN A 57 -11.27 -0.84 -13.32
CA GLN A 57 -11.20 0.56 -12.90
C GLN A 57 -10.77 0.72 -11.44
N PHE A 58 -11.30 -0.12 -10.54
CA PHE A 58 -10.91 -0.16 -9.14
C PHE A 58 -9.43 -0.50 -8.99
N ILE A 59 -8.94 -1.54 -9.67
CA ILE A 59 -7.53 -1.94 -9.66
C ILE A 59 -6.63 -0.79 -10.13
N ARG A 60 -7.01 -0.12 -11.23
CA ARG A 60 -6.27 1.04 -11.74
C ARG A 60 -6.20 2.16 -10.70
N HIS A 61 -7.32 2.47 -10.05
CA HIS A 61 -7.36 3.49 -9.00
C HIS A 61 -6.54 3.09 -7.75
N ALA A 62 -6.70 1.84 -7.29
CA ALA A 62 -5.98 1.30 -6.16
C ALA A 62 -4.45 1.36 -6.39
N ARG A 63 -3.99 1.11 -7.61
CA ARG A 63 -2.56 1.21 -7.96
C ARG A 63 -2.01 2.62 -7.84
N GLU A 64 -2.78 3.65 -8.15
CA GLU A 64 -2.34 5.05 -7.98
C GLU A 64 -2.45 5.51 -6.52
N ALA A 65 -3.51 5.07 -5.82
CA ALA A 65 -3.82 5.51 -4.47
C ALA A 65 -2.97 4.81 -3.39
N LEU A 66 -2.75 3.50 -3.50
CA LEU A 66 -2.03 2.71 -2.49
C LEU A 66 -0.60 3.20 -2.24
N PRO A 67 0.24 3.48 -3.26
CA PRO A 67 1.59 4.02 -3.03
C PRO A 67 1.55 5.37 -2.29
N ARG A 68 0.58 6.23 -2.60
CA ARG A 68 0.40 7.52 -1.91
C ARG A 68 0.04 7.31 -0.44
N TYR A 69 -0.92 6.43 -0.16
CA TYR A 69 -1.33 6.12 1.22
C TYR A 69 -0.21 5.47 2.04
N VAL A 70 0.52 4.52 1.47
CA VAL A 70 1.64 3.88 2.19
C VAL A 70 2.78 4.89 2.43
N GLY A 71 3.05 5.79 1.48
CA GLY A 71 4.00 6.89 1.65
C GLY A 71 3.58 7.87 2.77
N GLU A 72 2.30 8.23 2.84
CA GLU A 72 1.75 9.07 3.90
C GLU A 72 1.86 8.40 5.28
N VAL A 73 1.47 7.13 5.39
CA VAL A 73 1.59 6.36 6.65
C VAL A 73 3.04 6.28 7.11
N THR A 74 3.98 6.09 6.19
CA THR A 74 5.41 6.06 6.52
C THR A 74 5.89 7.42 7.05
N ARG A 75 5.53 8.52 6.38
CA ARG A 75 5.86 9.88 6.83
C ARG A 75 5.31 10.17 8.22
N GLN A 76 4.04 9.85 8.46
CA GLN A 76 3.39 10.04 9.77
C GLN A 76 4.05 9.20 10.87
N ARG A 77 4.43 7.95 10.57
CA ARG A 77 5.15 7.10 11.54
C ARG A 77 6.51 7.69 11.93
N ASP A 78 7.24 8.27 10.99
CA ASP A 78 8.54 8.87 11.26
C ASP A 78 8.42 10.19 12.02
N GLU A 79 7.41 11.01 11.70
CA GLU A 79 7.08 12.22 12.46
C GLU A 79 6.74 11.88 13.92
N ILE A 80 5.90 10.86 14.16
CA ILE A 80 5.57 10.41 15.51
C ILE A 80 6.83 9.96 16.28
N LYS A 81 7.75 9.22 15.63
CA LYS A 81 9.01 8.80 16.27
C LYS A 81 9.87 10.01 16.63
N LEU A 82 9.97 11.00 15.75
CA LEU A 82 10.74 12.22 15.99
C LEU A 82 10.15 13.02 17.15
N LEU A 83 8.84 13.24 17.16
CA LEU A 83 8.13 13.95 18.22
C LEU A 83 8.30 13.24 19.57
N LYS A 84 8.19 11.91 19.61
CA LYS A 84 8.45 11.13 20.84
C LYS A 84 9.87 11.29 21.35
N ARG A 85 10.88 11.29 20.47
CA ARG A 85 12.27 11.54 20.86
C ARG A 85 12.47 12.95 21.41
N ARG A 86 11.84 13.95 20.77
CA ARG A 86 11.94 15.35 21.20
C ARG A 86 11.27 15.59 22.55
N LEU A 87 10.11 14.97 22.79
CA LEU A 87 9.45 14.99 24.11
C LEU A 87 10.34 14.37 25.17
N ALA A 88 10.91 13.19 24.93
CA ALA A 88 11.80 12.53 25.88
C ALA A 88 13.09 13.35 26.16
N GLN A 89 13.61 14.08 25.16
CA GLN A 89 14.72 15.00 25.36
C GLN A 89 14.31 16.21 26.22
N LEU A 90 13.16 16.82 25.92
CA LEU A 90 12.64 17.96 26.68
C LEU A 90 12.37 17.60 28.14
N GLU A 91 11.75 16.45 28.40
CA GLU A 91 11.53 15.93 29.75
C GLU A 91 12.84 15.74 30.52
N LYS A 92 13.89 15.23 29.85
CA LYS A 92 15.22 15.10 30.46
C LYS A 92 15.89 16.44 30.73
N SER A 93 15.79 17.40 29.81
CA SER A 93 16.39 18.74 29.99
C SER A 93 15.60 19.64 30.96
N GLY A 94 14.30 19.42 31.12
CA GLY A 94 13.46 20.15 32.07
C GLY A 94 13.66 19.70 33.52
N GLY A 95 14.16 18.48 33.75
CA GLY A 95 14.50 17.98 35.09
C GLY A 95 15.83 18.52 35.65
N ASP A 96 16.72 19.03 34.81
CA ASP A 96 18.09 19.42 35.18
C ASP A 96 18.22 20.89 35.65
N HIS A 97 17.11 21.64 35.69
CA HIS A 97 17.11 23.08 36.01
C HIS A 97 16.40 23.45 37.32
N HIS A 98 16.00 22.48 38.13
CA HIS A 98 15.30 22.77 39.39
C HIS A 98 16.12 22.63 40.68
N ASP A 99 17.41 22.26 40.60
CA ASP A 99 18.26 21.93 41.76
C ASP A 99 19.54 22.80 41.90
N ARG A 100 19.49 24.10 41.57
CA ARG A 100 20.56 25.05 41.93
C ARG A 100 20.05 26.36 42.50
#